data_AF-A0A0F9PL29-F1
#
_entry.id   AF-A0A0F9PL29-F1
#
_cell.length_a   1.000
_cell.length_b   1.000
_cell.length_c   1.000
_cell.angle_alpha   90.00
_cell.angle_beta   90.00
_cell.angle_gamma   90.00
#
_symmetry.space_group_name_H-M   'P 1'
#
loop_
_entity.id
_entity.type
_entity.pdbx_description
1 polymer ?
#
loop_
_entity_poly.entity_id
_entity_poly.type
_entity_poly.pdbx_seq_one_letter_code
_entity_poly.pdbx_strand_id
1 'polypeptide(L)'
;MSEFKFIWLHLVIIVRHKWYVGIECWKRGLYWQGIVHDLSKFSPTEFISSARRFQGNGSPITQEKNELGYSYAWLNHKAKNKHHWIYWTDQAKGNWVAAPMPEKYIQEMVCDYIGAGKAYSVGEWSPTEPLNYYLATDGKSLMHPDTRSRFEELLRELAQIG
;
A
#
# COMPACT_ATOMS: atom_id res chain seq x y z
N MET A 1 -11.57 11.82 25.93
CA MET A 1 -12.42 11.51 24.75
C MET A 1 -11.68 11.60 23.40
N SER A 2 -10.39 11.98 23.35
CA SER A 2 -9.66 12.18 22.08
C SER A 2 -9.05 10.90 21.48
N GLU A 3 -8.50 9.99 22.28
CA GLU A 3 -7.75 8.82 21.78
C GLU A 3 -8.64 7.74 21.15
N PHE A 4 -9.76 7.40 21.79
CA PHE A 4 -10.76 6.47 21.23
C PHE A 4 -11.29 6.90 19.87
N LYS A 5 -11.45 8.21 19.65
CA LYS A 5 -11.89 8.77 18.37
C LYS A 5 -10.88 8.46 17.27
N PHE A 6 -9.58 8.63 17.52
CA PHE A 6 -8.55 8.37 16.52
C PHE A 6 -8.36 6.88 16.24
N ILE A 7 -8.46 6.03 17.25
CA ILE A 7 -8.45 4.56 17.06
C ILE A 7 -9.63 4.14 16.16
N TRP A 8 -10.83 4.68 16.42
CA TRP A 8 -12.00 4.41 15.58
C TRP A 8 -11.83 4.92 14.15
N LEU A 9 -11.36 6.15 13.97
CA LEU A 9 -11.09 6.70 12.64
C LEU A 9 -10.04 5.90 11.88
N HIS A 10 -9.01 5.39 12.56
CA HIS A 10 -8.01 4.51 11.97
C HIS A 10 -8.63 3.18 11.52
N LEU A 11 -9.50 2.57 12.33
CA LEU A 11 -10.21 1.35 11.92
C LEU A 11 -11.09 1.61 10.68
N VAL A 12 -11.85 2.70 10.68
CA VAL A 12 -12.71 3.09 9.55
C VAL A 12 -11.89 3.29 8.28
N ILE A 13 -10.73 3.96 8.37
CA ILE A 13 -9.92 4.25 7.17
C ILE A 13 -9.30 2.98 6.57
N ILE A 14 -8.81 2.04 7.39
CA ILE A 14 -8.22 0.80 6.88
C ILE A 14 -9.29 -0.15 6.31
N VAL A 15 -10.50 -0.15 6.88
CA VAL A 15 -11.64 -0.91 6.33
C VAL A 15 -12.09 -0.31 5.00
N ARG A 16 -12.21 1.02 4.92
CA ARG A 16 -12.54 1.75 3.68
C ARG A 16 -11.51 1.47 2.58
N HIS A 17 -10.22 1.51 2.93
CA HIS A 17 -9.13 1.14 2.04
C HIS A 17 -9.31 -0.27 1.49
N LYS A 18 -9.42 -1.26 2.38
CA LYS A 18 -9.60 -2.66 2.00
C LYS A 18 -10.81 -2.88 1.11
N TRP A 19 -11.91 -2.17 1.36
CA TRP A 19 -13.12 -2.24 0.54
C TRP A 19 -12.88 -1.79 -0.90
N TYR A 20 -12.25 -0.61 -1.10
CA TYR A 20 -11.94 -0.13 -2.45
C TYR A 20 -10.95 -1.03 -3.19
N VAL A 21 -9.92 -1.53 -2.50
CA VAL A 21 -9.00 -2.51 -3.09
C VAL A 21 -9.75 -3.77 -3.49
N GLY A 22 -10.65 -4.27 -2.64
CA GLY A 22 -11.51 -5.41 -2.96
C GLY A 22 -12.33 -5.22 -4.23
N ILE A 23 -12.96 -4.05 -4.41
CA ILE A 23 -13.71 -3.70 -5.63
C ILE A 23 -12.78 -3.73 -6.86
N GLU A 24 -11.61 -3.10 -6.77
CA GLU A 24 -10.66 -3.00 -7.88
C GLU A 24 -10.03 -4.36 -8.24
N CYS A 25 -9.76 -5.20 -7.24
CA CYS A 25 -9.34 -6.58 -7.44
C CYS A 25 -10.44 -7.40 -8.14
N TRP A 26 -11.71 -7.20 -7.77
CA TRP A 26 -12.84 -7.91 -8.38
C TRP A 26 -12.99 -7.62 -9.87
N LYS A 27 -12.84 -6.35 -10.27
CA LYS A 27 -12.84 -5.92 -11.68
C LYS A 27 -11.75 -6.59 -12.52
N ARG A 28 -10.67 -7.03 -11.88
CA ARG A 28 -9.49 -7.66 -12.51
C ARG A 28 -9.44 -9.18 -12.32
N GLY A 29 -10.48 -9.80 -11.75
CA GLY A 29 -10.53 -11.24 -11.49
C GLY A 29 -9.64 -11.71 -10.33
N LEU A 30 -9.11 -10.79 -9.51
CA LEU A 30 -8.22 -11.08 -8.38
C LEU A 30 -9.00 -11.29 -7.07
N TYR A 31 -10.00 -12.17 -7.09
CA TYR A 31 -10.94 -12.34 -5.98
C TYR A 31 -10.25 -12.68 -4.65
N TRP A 32 -9.29 -13.61 -4.71
CA TRP A 32 -8.55 -14.01 -3.51
C TRP A 32 -7.72 -12.85 -2.95
N GLN A 33 -6.98 -12.13 -3.80
CA GLN A 33 -6.18 -10.98 -3.40
C GLN A 33 -7.08 -9.93 -2.73
N GLY A 34 -8.23 -9.58 -3.30
CA GLY A 34 -9.16 -8.64 -2.67
C GLY A 34 -9.62 -9.08 -1.27
N ILE A 35 -9.90 -10.37 -1.09
CA ILE A 35 -10.31 -10.95 0.21
C ILE A 35 -9.16 -10.88 1.23
N VAL A 36 -7.94 -11.25 0.86
CA VAL A 36 -6.82 -11.34 1.81
C VAL A 36 -5.97 -10.07 1.92
N HIS A 37 -6.20 -9.10 1.05
CA HIS A 37 -5.46 -7.85 1.00
C HIS A 37 -5.41 -7.19 2.39
N ASP A 38 -4.19 -6.95 2.87
CA ASP A 38 -3.90 -6.21 4.10
C ASP A 38 -4.59 -6.71 5.38
N LEU A 39 -4.93 -8.01 5.45
CA LEU A 39 -5.43 -8.58 6.70
C LEU A 39 -4.45 -8.43 7.87
N SER A 40 -3.15 -8.25 7.59
CA SER A 40 -2.14 -8.01 8.62
C SER A 40 -2.34 -6.68 9.37
N LYS A 41 -3.01 -5.67 8.77
CA LYS A 41 -3.31 -4.38 9.41
C LYS A 41 -4.20 -4.52 10.64
N PHE A 42 -4.94 -5.63 10.76
CA PHE A 42 -5.80 -5.94 11.91
C PHE A 42 -5.07 -6.70 13.02
N SER A 43 -3.81 -7.09 12.81
CA SER A 43 -3.01 -7.72 13.86
C SER A 43 -2.66 -6.72 14.97
N PRO A 44 -2.49 -7.17 16.23
CA PRO A 44 -2.09 -6.28 17.32
C PRO A 44 -0.79 -5.51 17.02
N THR A 45 0.16 -6.15 16.33
CA THR A 45 1.44 -5.58 15.91
C THR A 45 1.28 -4.32 15.05
N GLU A 46 0.43 -4.39 14.02
CA GLU A 46 0.24 -3.28 13.09
C GLU A 46 -0.82 -2.29 13.59
N PHE A 47 -1.95 -2.80 14.08
CA PHE A 47 -3.10 -1.98 14.47
C PHE A 47 -2.78 -1.11 15.68
N ILE A 48 -2.24 -1.67 16.77
CA ILE A 48 -1.99 -0.91 18.00
C ILE A 48 -0.90 0.15 17.76
N SER A 49 0.17 -0.21 17.02
CA SER A 49 1.25 0.74 16.73
C SER A 49 0.75 1.91 15.88
N SER A 50 -0.09 1.62 14.88
CA SER A 50 -0.64 2.63 13.97
C SER A 50 -1.72 3.48 14.64
N ALA A 51 -2.65 2.87 15.38
CA ALA A 51 -3.78 3.57 15.99
C ALA A 51 -3.34 4.60 17.04
N ARG A 52 -2.27 4.32 17.80
CA ARG A 52 -1.66 5.27 18.76
C ARG A 52 -1.07 6.51 18.07
N ARG A 53 -0.71 6.40 16.79
CA ARG A 53 -0.05 7.42 15.97
C ARG A 53 -0.95 7.95 14.87
N PHE A 54 -2.25 7.66 14.94
CA PHE A 54 -3.17 8.19 13.95
C PHE A 54 -3.72 9.53 14.45
N GLN A 55 -3.39 10.62 13.77
CA GLN A 55 -3.87 11.97 14.13
C GLN A 55 -5.00 12.48 13.21
N GLY A 56 -5.49 11.63 12.30
CA GLY A 56 -6.49 12.01 11.30
C GLY A 56 -5.92 12.77 10.09
N ASN A 57 -4.66 13.17 10.13
CA ASN A 57 -3.91 13.77 9.04
C ASN A 57 -2.62 12.98 8.77
N GLY A 58 -2.54 12.34 7.61
CA GLY A 58 -1.35 11.58 7.19
C GLY A 58 -1.27 10.13 7.70
N SER A 59 -0.15 9.48 7.37
CA SER A 59 0.06 8.05 7.63
C SER A 59 0.67 7.81 9.02
N PRO A 60 0.10 6.92 9.85
CA PRO A 60 0.67 6.59 11.15
C PRO A 60 2.03 5.88 11.03
N ILE A 61 2.31 5.22 9.90
CA ILE A 61 3.63 4.66 9.57
C ILE A 61 4.67 5.76 9.43
N THR A 62 4.33 6.87 8.78
CA THR A 62 5.24 8.01 8.62
C THR A 62 5.51 8.65 9.97
N GLN A 63 4.48 8.81 10.80
CA GLN A 63 4.66 9.31 12.16
C GLN A 63 5.59 8.39 12.98
N GLU A 64 5.39 7.06 12.92
CA GLU A 64 6.27 6.12 13.61
C GLU A 64 7.73 6.22 13.14
N LYS A 65 7.96 6.37 11.82
CA LYS A 65 9.30 6.59 11.26
C LYS A 65 9.93 7.89 11.74
N ASN A 66 9.15 8.98 11.86
CA ASN A 66 9.67 10.26 12.34
C ASN A 66 10.06 10.19 13.83
N GLU A 67 9.33 9.42 14.63
CA GLU A 67 9.60 9.25 16.06
C GLU A 67 10.78 8.31 16.34
N LEU A 68 10.88 7.19 15.60
CA LEU A 68 11.79 6.09 15.92
C LEU A 68 12.91 5.87 14.90
N GLY A 69 12.87 6.54 13.75
CA GLY A 69 13.73 6.26 12.59
C GLY A 69 13.30 5.03 11.77
N TYR A 70 12.26 4.31 12.21
CA TYR A 70 11.67 3.16 11.52
C TYR A 70 10.19 3.00 11.89
N SER A 71 9.45 2.13 11.19
CA SER A 71 8.08 1.79 11.57
C SER A 71 7.95 0.29 11.79
N TYR A 72 7.64 -0.11 13.03
CA TYR A 72 7.41 -1.51 13.36
C TYR A 72 6.19 -2.08 12.64
N ALA A 73 5.14 -1.26 12.50
CA ALA A 73 3.96 -1.62 11.71
C ALA A 73 4.35 -1.88 10.24
N TRP A 74 5.12 -0.98 9.62
CA TRP A 74 5.56 -1.13 8.23
C TRP A 74 6.47 -2.33 8.00
N LEU A 75 7.39 -2.61 8.93
CA LEU A 75 8.27 -3.78 8.85
C LEU A 75 7.46 -5.08 8.82
N ASN A 76 6.41 -5.19 9.65
CA ASN A 76 5.53 -6.35 9.64
C ASN A 76 4.65 -6.40 8.39
N HIS A 77 4.11 -5.24 8.01
CA HIS A 77 3.19 -5.09 6.90
C HIS A 77 3.81 -5.50 5.55
N LYS A 78 4.94 -4.91 5.20
CA LYS A 78 5.63 -5.21 3.93
C LYS A 78 6.13 -6.65 3.88
N ALA A 79 6.38 -7.28 5.03
CA ALA A 79 6.86 -8.66 5.12
C ALA A 79 5.72 -9.71 5.01
N LYS A 80 4.45 -9.30 5.15
CA LYS A 80 3.28 -10.20 5.07
C LYS A 80 2.45 -10.00 3.80
N ASN A 81 2.51 -8.81 3.20
CA ASN A 81 1.68 -8.44 2.06
C ASN A 81 2.50 -8.43 0.77
N LYS A 82 2.23 -9.42 -0.08
CA LYS A 82 3.01 -9.70 -1.29
C LYS A 82 2.82 -8.69 -2.42
N HIS A 83 1.85 -7.79 -2.36
CA HIS A 83 1.74 -6.70 -3.31
C HIS A 83 2.77 -5.58 -3.04
N HIS A 84 3.41 -5.54 -1.87
CA HIS A 84 4.52 -4.62 -1.63
C HIS A 84 5.79 -5.16 -2.28
N TRP A 85 6.38 -4.42 -3.21
CA TRP A 85 7.60 -4.83 -3.92
C TRP A 85 8.79 -5.15 -3.00
N ILE A 86 8.83 -4.55 -1.79
CA ILE A 86 9.88 -4.80 -0.79
C ILE A 86 9.79 -6.23 -0.23
N TYR A 87 8.64 -6.90 -0.32
CA TYR A 87 8.52 -8.33 -0.01
C TYR A 87 9.42 -9.17 -0.92
N TRP A 88 9.61 -8.72 -2.17
CA TRP A 88 10.35 -9.42 -3.21
C TRP A 88 11.80 -8.94 -3.27
N THR A 89 12.45 -8.90 -2.12
CA THR A 89 13.89 -8.65 -2.01
C THR A 89 14.57 -9.88 -1.43
N ASP A 90 15.73 -10.24 -1.97
CA ASP A 90 16.50 -11.41 -1.56
C ASP A 90 17.99 -11.05 -1.40
N GLN A 91 18.79 -11.96 -0.85
CA GLN A 91 20.24 -11.83 -0.77
C GLN A 91 20.94 -12.66 -1.85
N ALA A 92 21.77 -12.01 -2.65
CA ALA A 92 22.63 -12.67 -3.63
C ALA A 92 24.05 -12.10 -3.54
N LYS A 93 25.04 -12.98 -3.38
CA LYS A 93 26.47 -12.61 -3.32
C LYS A 93 26.77 -11.48 -2.32
N GLY A 94 26.17 -11.52 -1.13
CA GLY A 94 26.37 -10.52 -0.09
C GLY A 94 25.66 -9.17 -0.32
N ASN A 95 24.83 -9.07 -1.36
CA ASN A 95 24.05 -7.87 -1.66
C ASN A 95 22.55 -8.16 -1.56
N TRP A 96 21.76 -7.15 -1.20
CA TRP A 96 20.30 -7.18 -1.36
C TRP A 96 19.94 -6.91 -2.81
N VAL A 97 19.15 -7.81 -3.40
CA VAL A 97 18.68 -7.74 -4.78
C VAL A 97 17.16 -7.78 -4.82
N ALA A 98 16.56 -7.09 -5.78
CA ALA A 98 15.14 -7.21 -6.04
C ALA A 98 14.86 -8.44 -6.91
N ALA A 99 13.77 -9.15 -6.62
CA ALA A 99 13.26 -10.27 -7.39
C ALA A 99 12.04 -9.84 -8.22
N PRO A 100 11.80 -10.45 -9.39
CA PRO A 100 10.61 -10.16 -10.18
C PRO A 100 9.34 -10.56 -9.43
N MET A 101 8.38 -9.64 -9.37
CA MET A 101 7.05 -9.90 -8.82
C MET A 101 6.18 -10.68 -9.82
N PRO A 102 5.43 -11.71 -9.37
CA PRO A 102 4.37 -12.30 -10.17
C PRO A 102 3.28 -11.29 -10.55
N GLU A 103 2.76 -11.37 -11.79
CA GLU A 103 1.79 -10.42 -12.36
C GLU A 103 0.59 -10.16 -11.43
N LYS A 104 0.04 -11.20 -10.78
CA LYS A 104 -1.10 -11.06 -9.87
C LYS A 104 -0.85 -10.08 -8.72
N TYR A 105 0.38 -9.98 -8.22
CA TYR A 105 0.75 -9.06 -7.14
C TYR A 105 1.10 -7.67 -7.66
N ILE A 106 1.55 -7.55 -8.91
CA ILE A 106 1.69 -6.25 -9.59
C ILE A 106 0.30 -5.63 -9.79
N GLN A 107 -0.65 -6.42 -10.28
CA GLN A 107 -2.05 -6.01 -10.44
C GLN A 107 -2.72 -5.70 -9.08
N GLU A 108 -2.44 -6.48 -8.03
CA GLU A 108 -2.88 -6.17 -6.67
C GLU A 108 -2.29 -4.83 -6.18
N MET A 109 -1.01 -4.54 -6.48
CA MET A 109 -0.38 -3.26 -6.14
C MET A 109 -1.03 -2.08 -6.89
N VAL A 110 -1.49 -2.27 -8.13
CA VAL A 110 -2.30 -1.25 -8.83
C VAL A 110 -3.63 -1.03 -8.12
N CYS A 111 -4.30 -2.11 -7.69
CA CYS A 111 -5.55 -2.02 -6.92
C CYS A 111 -5.34 -1.31 -5.58
N ASP A 112 -4.22 -1.57 -4.90
CA ASP A 112 -3.79 -0.91 -3.67
C ASP A 112 -3.64 0.60 -3.88
N TYR A 113 -2.93 1.03 -4.92
CA TYR A 113 -2.77 2.46 -5.23
C TYR A 113 -4.11 3.16 -5.51
N ILE A 114 -5.00 2.52 -6.27
CA ILE A 114 -6.36 3.06 -6.53
C ILE A 114 -7.17 3.12 -5.23
N GLY A 115 -7.13 2.05 -4.44
CA GLY A 115 -7.85 1.94 -3.17
C GLY A 115 -7.36 2.97 -2.15
N ALA A 116 -6.06 3.22 -2.09
CA ALA A 116 -5.45 4.27 -1.28
C ALA A 116 -5.93 5.66 -1.72
N GLY A 117 -5.87 5.99 -3.02
CA GLY A 117 -6.41 7.25 -3.52
C GLY A 117 -7.88 7.44 -3.09
N LYS A 118 -8.76 6.48 -3.41
CA LYS A 118 -10.19 6.57 -3.05
C LYS A 118 -10.45 6.60 -1.54
N ALA A 119 -9.63 5.92 -0.76
CA ALA A 119 -9.80 5.85 0.69
C ALA A 119 -9.20 7.03 1.44
N TYR A 120 -8.25 7.78 0.89
CA TYR A 120 -7.57 8.87 1.62
C TYR A 120 -7.78 10.25 0.98
N SER A 121 -8.26 10.34 -0.26
CA SER A 121 -8.51 11.62 -0.93
C SER A 121 -9.63 12.43 -0.26
N VAL A 122 -9.39 13.75 -0.18
CA VAL A 122 -10.35 14.76 0.26
C VAL A 122 -10.83 15.48 -0.99
N GLY A 123 -11.82 14.91 -1.68
CA GLY A 123 -12.33 15.45 -2.94
C GLY A 123 -12.67 14.36 -3.96
N GLU A 124 -12.81 14.77 -5.22
CA GLU A 124 -13.03 13.84 -6.33
C GLU A 124 -11.74 13.10 -6.67
N TRP A 125 -11.83 11.78 -6.80
CA TRP A 125 -10.71 10.93 -7.17
C TRP A 125 -10.47 10.98 -8.69
N SER A 126 -9.21 11.13 -9.10
CA SER A 126 -8.78 11.07 -10.51
C SER A 126 -7.98 9.81 -10.85
N PRO A 127 -8.18 9.21 -12.05
CA PRO A 127 -7.34 8.12 -12.55
C PRO A 127 -5.85 8.47 -12.69
N THR A 128 -5.48 9.75 -12.68
CA THR A 128 -4.08 10.20 -12.73
C THR A 128 -3.38 10.16 -11.37
N GLU A 129 -4.12 10.14 -10.25
CA GLU A 129 -3.57 10.19 -8.89
C GLU A 129 -2.57 9.05 -8.60
N PRO A 130 -2.86 7.77 -8.92
CA PRO A 130 -1.91 6.67 -8.72
C PRO A 130 -0.57 6.87 -9.42
N LEU A 131 -0.58 7.31 -10.69
CA LEU A 131 0.63 7.57 -11.46
C LEU A 131 1.42 8.72 -10.85
N ASN A 132 0.76 9.83 -10.51
CA ASN A 132 1.40 10.99 -9.90
C ASN A 132 2.07 10.61 -8.57
N TYR A 133 1.38 9.83 -7.73
CA TYR A 133 1.92 9.34 -6.47
C TYR A 133 3.14 8.43 -6.69
N TYR A 134 3.07 7.49 -7.64
CA TYR A 134 4.20 6.63 -7.98
C TYR A 134 5.41 7.42 -8.50
N LEU A 135 5.21 8.40 -9.39
CA LEU A 135 6.29 9.23 -9.93
C LEU A 135 6.96 10.06 -8.84
N ALA A 136 6.20 10.55 -7.86
CA ALA A 136 6.70 11.27 -6.69
C ALA A 136 7.35 10.36 -5.63
N THR A 137 7.14 9.04 -5.68
CA THR A 137 7.67 8.10 -4.68
C THR A 137 9.17 7.85 -4.88
N ASP A 138 9.93 7.96 -3.79
CA ASP A 138 11.35 7.60 -3.73
C ASP A 138 11.57 6.09 -3.69
N GLY A 139 12.77 5.63 -4.06
CA GLY A 139 13.15 4.22 -3.94
C GLY A 139 12.56 3.30 -5.01
N LYS A 140 11.80 3.81 -5.98
CA LYS A 140 11.35 3.04 -7.16
C LYS A 140 12.50 2.40 -7.96
N SER A 141 13.72 2.94 -7.87
CA SER A 141 14.94 2.33 -8.43
C SER A 141 15.36 1.03 -7.75
N LEU A 142 14.85 0.74 -6.55
CA LEU A 142 15.12 -0.48 -5.79
C LEU A 142 14.16 -1.63 -6.15
N MET A 143 13.12 -1.36 -6.94
CA MET A 143 12.20 -2.38 -7.46
C MET A 143 12.87 -3.14 -8.62
N HIS A 144 12.55 -4.43 -8.80
CA HIS A 144 13.04 -5.20 -9.93
C HIS A 144 12.65 -4.50 -11.25
N PRO A 145 13.55 -4.37 -12.25
CA PRO A 145 13.30 -3.59 -13.46
C PRO A 145 12.01 -3.99 -14.21
N ASP A 146 11.76 -5.29 -14.35
CA ASP A 146 10.57 -5.79 -15.06
C ASP A 146 9.28 -5.46 -14.30
N THR A 147 9.31 -5.61 -12.97
CA THR A 147 8.18 -5.25 -12.11
C THR A 147 7.89 -3.76 -12.19
N ARG A 148 8.94 -2.93 -12.13
CA ARG A 148 8.84 -1.48 -12.23
C ARG A 148 8.24 -1.06 -13.56
N SER A 149 8.76 -1.61 -14.65
CA SER A 149 8.27 -1.32 -16.00
C SER A 149 6.80 -1.70 -16.14
N ARG A 150 6.44 -2.91 -15.72
CA ARG A 150 5.06 -3.40 -15.82
C ARG A 150 4.09 -2.62 -14.93
N PHE A 151 4.49 -2.29 -13.71
CA PHE A 151 3.67 -1.50 -12.81
C PHE A 151 3.43 -0.09 -13.36
N GLU A 152 4.48 0.57 -13.83
CA GLU A 152 4.38 1.91 -14.40
C GLU A 152 3.52 1.94 -15.67
N GLU A 153 3.65 0.95 -16.55
CA GLU A 153 2.80 0.76 -17.72
C GLU A 153 1.31 0.75 -17.33
N LEU A 154 0.93 -0.10 -16.37
CA LEU A 154 -0.46 -0.22 -15.89
C LEU A 154 -0.99 1.09 -15.28
N LEU A 155 -0.14 1.85 -14.57
CA LEU A 155 -0.54 3.16 -14.04
C LEU A 155 -0.70 4.21 -15.14
N ARG A 156 0.11 4.14 -16.20
CA ARG A 156 -0.02 5.02 -17.38
C ARG A 156 -1.27 4.70 -18.19
N GLU A 157 -1.59 3.43 -18.37
CA GLU A 157 -2.86 3.00 -18.98
C GLU A 157 -4.06 3.51 -18.17
N LEU A 158 -4.05 3.34 -16.85
CA LEU A 158 -5.09 3.87 -15.97
C LEU A 158 -5.28 5.39 -16.13
N ALA A 159 -4.18 6.15 -16.21
CA ALA A 159 -4.22 7.59 -16.36
C ALA A 159 -4.80 8.08 -17.71
N GLN A 160 -4.83 7.22 -18.74
CA GLN A 160 -5.39 7.54 -20.07
C GLN A 160 -6.89 7.28 -20.19
N ILE A 161 -7.46 6.48 -19.28
CA ILE A 161 -8.89 6.12 -19.29
C ILE A 161 -9.75 7.20 -18.59
N GLY A 162 -9.11 8.20 -17.97
CA GLY A 162 -9.74 9.31 -17.26
C GLY A 162 -10.08 10.52 -18.12
#